data_AF-A0A0R3NC01-F1
#
_entry.id   AF-A0A0R3NC01-F1
#
_cell.length_a   1.000
_cell.length_b   1.000
_cell.length_c   1.000
_cell.angle_alpha   90.00
_cell.angle_beta   90.00
_cell.angle_gamma   90.00
#
_symmetry.space_group_name_H-M   'P 1'
#
loop_
_entity.id
_entity.type
_entity.pdbx_description
1 polymer ?
#
loop_
_entity_poly.entity_id
_entity_poly.type
_entity_poly.pdbx_seq_one_letter_code
_entity_poly.pdbx_strand_id
1 'polypeptide(L)'
;MSVEPSDEAPLPAAKRSRSSSASGRAKASKSTKAKAAKAKIAEDKTAEDKAADVKATELGGEPEAPNAQLEPLTVSVAPIVAEAVPATSTATSRTIALVAALALATVAAYFSVAGMAEIFPGDPVAVMVLAATMEAGKLVIAGWLAAHWRRTNWKMRSVMVALVAGLALINAAGVFGKLVEAHVSVAATARSGVTERIEALDARVSAQSSVVADLTNRIAQIDRAVDESTRRGRVTRAINIATHERATRDGLDTQRQTATATLVGLQAQRAALAGERSRIEASAGPIQYLAMMVGAAPEAAVRWLILLMVLCCDPAAIALTVAAASSRR
;
A
#
# COMPACT_ATOMS: atom_id res chain seq x y z
N MET A 1 10.24 65.01 -27.18
CA MET A 1 11.64 65.24 -26.81
C MET A 1 11.79 64.79 -25.37
N SER A 2 12.66 63.89 -24.93
CA SER A 2 13.75 63.09 -25.49
C SER A 2 14.11 62.11 -24.33
N VAL A 3 14.34 60.80 -24.54
CA VAL A 3 15.68 60.15 -24.69
C VAL A 3 16.61 60.57 -23.54
N GLU A 4 17.19 59.75 -22.66
CA GLU A 4 17.51 58.30 -22.56
C GLU A 4 18.02 57.99 -21.12
N PRO A 5 18.36 56.73 -20.78
CA PRO A 5 18.68 56.25 -19.43
C PRO A 5 20.19 56.33 -19.10
N SER A 6 20.57 55.92 -17.90
CA SER A 6 21.97 55.62 -17.56
C SER A 6 22.07 54.28 -16.85
N ASP A 7 22.49 53.29 -17.64
CA ASP A 7 23.12 52.05 -17.22
C ASP A 7 24.49 52.38 -16.61
N GLU A 8 24.78 51.84 -15.42
CA GLU A 8 26.17 51.61 -15.02
C GLU A 8 26.27 50.36 -14.13
N ALA A 9 26.76 49.28 -14.75
CA ALA A 9 27.25 48.10 -14.07
C ALA A 9 28.78 48.18 -13.92
N PRO A 10 29.36 47.64 -12.84
CA PRO A 10 30.72 47.13 -12.89
C PRO A 10 30.81 45.60 -12.77
N LEU A 11 31.81 45.09 -13.49
CA LEU A 11 32.22 43.72 -13.83
C LEU A 11 32.70 42.84 -12.65
N PRO A 12 32.83 41.50 -12.88
CA PRO A 12 33.07 40.50 -11.84
C PRO A 12 34.56 40.29 -11.49
N ALA A 13 34.84 40.07 -10.20
CA ALA A 13 36.20 39.74 -9.72
C ALA A 13 36.44 38.22 -9.67
N ALA A 14 37.60 37.83 -10.20
CA ALA A 14 38.05 36.46 -10.40
C ALA A 14 38.62 35.76 -9.15
N LYS A 15 38.42 34.43 -9.15
CA LYS A 15 39.21 33.34 -8.57
C LYS A 15 40.30 33.69 -7.53
N ARG A 16 40.15 33.14 -6.32
CA ARG A 16 41.29 32.68 -5.51
C ARG A 16 41.03 31.28 -4.98
N SER A 17 41.84 30.35 -5.48
CA SER A 17 42.08 29.02 -4.95
C SER A 17 42.80 29.11 -3.59
N ARG A 18 42.36 28.32 -2.62
CA ARG A 18 43.20 27.88 -1.50
C ARG A 18 42.95 26.41 -1.20
N SER A 19 43.99 25.63 -1.41
CA SER A 19 44.18 24.25 -0.99
C SER A 19 44.79 24.19 0.41
N SER A 20 44.25 23.34 1.29
CA SER A 20 44.93 22.62 2.39
C SER A 20 43.84 22.04 3.30
N SER A 21 43.91 20.87 3.92
CA SER A 21 44.73 19.67 3.84
C SER A 21 44.09 18.70 4.85
N ALA A 22 43.94 17.45 4.44
CA ALA A 22 43.76 16.22 5.21
C ALA A 22 43.57 16.29 6.75
N SER A 23 42.54 15.60 7.24
CA SER A 23 42.71 14.62 8.31
C SER A 23 41.61 13.56 8.24
N GLY A 24 42.02 12.31 8.00
CA GLY A 24 41.14 11.17 7.88
C GLY A 24 40.61 10.68 9.22
N ARG A 25 39.40 10.12 9.21
CA ARG A 25 39.02 9.10 10.18
C ARG A 25 38.02 8.13 9.57
N ALA A 26 38.56 7.06 9.00
CA ALA A 26 37.84 5.81 8.83
C ALA A 26 37.58 5.19 10.22
N LYS A 27 36.33 4.84 10.50
CA LYS A 27 35.95 3.79 11.47
C LYS A 27 34.90 2.94 10.75
N ALA A 28 35.33 1.86 10.11
CA ALA A 28 35.46 0.53 10.72
C ALA A 28 34.10 -0.03 11.17
N SER A 29 33.43 -0.64 10.19
CA SER A 29 32.58 -1.82 10.33
C SER A 29 33.07 -2.73 11.47
N LYS A 30 32.18 -3.06 12.40
CA LYS A 30 32.39 -4.14 13.35
C LYS A 30 31.22 -5.12 13.24
N SER A 31 31.46 -6.15 12.45
CA SER A 31 30.72 -7.41 12.47
C SER A 31 30.86 -8.07 13.85
N THR A 32 29.75 -8.47 14.45
CA THR A 32 29.77 -9.45 15.54
C THR A 32 28.87 -10.61 15.16
N LYS A 33 29.52 -11.66 14.67
CA LYS A 33 28.99 -13.00 14.50
C LYS A 33 29.06 -13.68 15.88
N ALA A 34 27.92 -13.98 16.48
CA ALA A 34 27.83 -14.91 17.61
C ALA A 34 26.86 -16.04 17.24
N LYS A 35 27.35 -17.25 17.48
CA LYS A 35 26.90 -18.54 16.98
C LYS A 35 25.99 -19.20 18.03
N ALA A 36 24.95 -19.85 17.53
CA ALA A 36 24.16 -20.97 18.07
C ALA A 36 24.35 -21.40 19.54
N ALA A 37 23.23 -21.51 20.26
CA ALA A 37 23.03 -22.55 21.25
C ALA A 37 21.63 -23.16 21.06
N LYS A 38 21.64 -24.48 20.85
CA LYS A 38 20.53 -25.39 20.57
C LYS A 38 20.16 -26.03 21.92
N ALA A 39 18.90 -25.98 22.33
CA ALA A 39 18.39 -26.78 23.43
C ALA A 39 17.15 -27.54 22.97
N LYS A 40 17.34 -28.84 22.76
CA LYS A 40 16.29 -29.86 22.70
C LYS A 40 15.71 -30.02 24.11
N ILE A 41 14.39 -30.17 24.21
CA ILE A 41 13.76 -30.91 25.32
C ILE A 41 12.81 -31.91 24.65
N ALA A 42 13.03 -33.18 24.97
CA ALA A 42 12.19 -34.32 24.66
C ALA A 42 12.05 -35.17 25.95
N GLU A 43 10.91 -35.87 26.03
CA GLU A 43 10.46 -36.86 27.03
C GLU A 43 10.00 -36.29 28.39
N ASP A 44 8.91 -36.77 29.02
CA ASP A 44 8.45 -38.17 29.15
C ASP A 44 6.95 -38.31 29.52
N LYS A 45 6.35 -39.42 29.04
CA LYS A 45 5.22 -40.32 29.47
C LYS A 45 4.02 -39.82 30.31
N THR A 46 2.79 -40.36 30.11
CA THR A 46 2.37 -41.71 30.59
C THR A 46 1.08 -42.23 29.91
N ALA A 47 0.98 -43.57 29.81
CA ALA A 47 -0.09 -44.47 29.31
C ALA A 47 -1.46 -44.30 30.03
N GLU A 48 -2.62 -44.79 29.55
CA GLU A 48 -3.14 -46.17 29.34
C GLU A 48 -4.56 -45.99 28.68
N ASP A 49 -5.21 -46.86 27.90
CA ASP A 49 -5.52 -48.29 28.05
C ASP A 49 -6.17 -48.87 26.75
N LYS A 50 -6.27 -50.21 26.70
CA LYS A 50 -6.41 -51.17 25.59
C LYS A 50 -7.84 -51.54 25.18
N ALA A 51 -7.97 -52.12 23.97
CA ALA A 51 -8.63 -53.41 23.64
C ALA A 51 -8.47 -53.68 22.11
N ALA A 52 -7.68 -54.66 21.63
CA ALA A 52 -7.99 -56.11 21.45
C ALA A 52 -9.12 -56.35 20.41
N ASP A 53 -9.15 -57.29 19.46
CA ASP A 53 -8.35 -58.44 18.98
C ASP A 53 -9.09 -58.88 17.67
N VAL A 54 -8.48 -59.09 16.50
CA VAL A 54 -8.08 -60.40 15.90
C VAL A 54 -9.06 -61.09 14.91
N LYS A 55 -8.44 -61.44 13.76
CA LYS A 55 -8.59 -62.55 12.79
C LYS A 55 -9.83 -62.77 11.91
N ALA A 56 -9.47 -62.85 10.63
CA ALA A 56 -10.04 -63.69 9.57
C ALA A 56 -9.98 -65.20 9.84
N THR A 57 -10.84 -66.00 9.18
CA THR A 57 -10.47 -67.25 8.49
C THR A 57 -11.51 -67.60 7.40
N GLU A 58 -10.96 -68.21 6.34
CA GLU A 58 -11.41 -68.59 5.00
C GLU A 58 -12.44 -69.73 4.87
N LEU A 59 -12.90 -69.95 3.62
CA LEU A 59 -12.91 -71.20 2.80
C LEU A 59 -14.11 -71.12 1.81
N GLY A 60 -14.09 -71.41 0.50
CA GLY A 60 -13.12 -71.89 -0.50
C GLY A 60 -13.90 -72.26 -1.80
N GLY A 61 -13.22 -72.39 -2.96
CA GLY A 61 -13.67 -73.18 -4.13
C GLY A 61 -13.86 -72.48 -5.49
N GLU A 62 -12.93 -72.72 -6.43
CA GLU A 62 -13.05 -72.59 -7.92
C GLU A 62 -13.78 -73.84 -8.52
N PRO A 63 -14.27 -73.90 -9.80
CA PRO A 63 -13.60 -73.43 -11.04
C PRO A 63 -14.50 -72.97 -12.24
N GLU A 64 -13.81 -72.56 -13.33
CA GLU A 64 -14.15 -72.65 -14.78
C GLU A 64 -15.24 -71.77 -15.43
N ALA A 65 -14.86 -71.12 -16.55
CA ALA A 65 -15.71 -70.43 -17.54
C ALA A 65 -16.25 -71.42 -18.58
N PRO A 66 -17.39 -71.17 -19.29
CA PRO A 66 -17.34 -70.40 -20.54
C PRO A 66 -18.61 -69.60 -20.93
N ASN A 67 -18.43 -68.71 -21.93
CA ASN A 67 -19.41 -67.87 -22.65
C ASN A 67 -20.81 -68.46 -22.93
N ALA A 68 -21.86 -67.66 -22.74
CA ALA A 68 -23.00 -67.54 -23.68
C ALA A 68 -23.92 -66.36 -23.32
N GLN A 69 -24.25 -65.55 -24.32
CA GLN A 69 -25.25 -64.47 -24.30
C GLN A 69 -26.68 -65.04 -24.25
N LEU A 70 -27.65 -64.29 -23.68
CA LEU A 70 -29.01 -64.04 -24.21
C LEU A 70 -29.89 -63.26 -23.21
N GLU A 71 -30.13 -61.99 -23.57
CA GLU A 71 -31.35 -61.15 -23.46
C GLU A 71 -32.14 -60.94 -22.13
N PRO A 72 -32.76 -59.75 -21.96
CA PRO A 72 -33.06 -59.15 -20.65
C PRO A 72 -34.55 -59.16 -20.30
N LEU A 73 -34.89 -59.26 -19.01
CA LEU A 73 -36.26 -58.97 -18.52
C LEU A 73 -36.25 -58.22 -17.19
N THR A 74 -36.39 -56.91 -17.34
CA THR A 74 -37.26 -56.01 -16.56
C THR A 74 -37.18 -56.06 -15.03
N VAL A 75 -36.38 -55.16 -14.47
CA VAL A 75 -36.74 -54.51 -13.20
C VAL A 75 -37.25 -53.12 -13.54
N SER A 76 -38.54 -52.93 -13.27
CA SER A 76 -39.25 -51.65 -13.34
C SER A 76 -38.53 -50.60 -12.50
N VAL A 77 -37.79 -49.70 -13.17
CA VAL A 77 -37.42 -48.40 -12.60
C VAL A 77 -38.55 -47.46 -12.96
N ALA A 78 -39.36 -47.11 -11.96
CA ALA A 78 -40.34 -46.04 -12.05
C ALA A 78 -39.68 -44.81 -12.71
N PRO A 79 -40.36 -44.11 -13.63
CA PRO A 79 -39.77 -42.94 -14.25
C PRO A 79 -39.59 -41.91 -13.15
N ILE A 80 -38.33 -41.64 -12.80
CA ILE A 80 -37.99 -40.35 -12.25
C ILE A 80 -38.28 -39.43 -13.42
N VAL A 81 -39.47 -38.83 -13.41
CA VAL A 81 -39.77 -37.69 -14.26
C VAL A 81 -38.71 -36.67 -13.89
N ALA A 82 -37.62 -36.65 -14.66
CA ALA A 82 -36.77 -35.50 -14.75
C ALA A 82 -37.73 -34.39 -15.17
N GLU A 83 -38.16 -33.61 -14.19
CA GLU A 83 -38.90 -32.39 -14.43
C GLU A 83 -38.01 -31.59 -15.38
N ALA A 84 -38.42 -31.59 -16.65
CA ALA A 84 -37.69 -30.96 -17.71
C ALA A 84 -37.61 -29.49 -17.33
N VAL A 85 -36.44 -29.06 -16.85
CA VAL A 85 -36.09 -27.65 -16.77
C VAL A 85 -36.46 -27.08 -18.14
N PRO A 86 -37.46 -26.18 -18.22
CA PRO A 86 -37.94 -25.72 -19.50
C PRO A 86 -36.75 -25.19 -20.28
N ALA A 87 -36.61 -25.64 -21.53
CA ALA A 87 -35.62 -25.18 -22.47
C ALA A 87 -35.92 -23.72 -22.86
N THR A 88 -35.73 -22.81 -21.91
CA THR A 88 -35.66 -21.36 -22.07
C THR A 88 -34.39 -20.96 -21.31
N SER A 89 -33.33 -20.45 -21.91
CA SER A 89 -33.20 -19.76 -23.19
C SER A 89 -31.70 -19.52 -23.43
N THR A 90 -31.16 -20.16 -24.46
CA THR A 90 -29.82 -19.85 -24.99
C THR A 90 -29.71 -18.35 -25.36
N ALA A 91 -30.83 -17.73 -25.72
CA ALA A 91 -30.94 -16.30 -25.96
C ALA A 91 -30.75 -15.45 -24.69
N THR A 92 -31.34 -15.80 -23.55
CA THR A 92 -31.25 -15.00 -22.31
C THR A 92 -29.90 -15.14 -21.63
N SER A 93 -29.32 -16.35 -21.62
CA SER A 93 -27.94 -16.53 -21.14
C SER A 93 -26.94 -15.71 -21.98
N ARG A 94 -27.15 -15.64 -23.30
CA ARG A 94 -26.32 -14.82 -24.20
C ARG A 94 -26.48 -13.32 -23.96
N THR A 95 -27.72 -12.83 -23.81
CA THR A 95 -27.94 -11.40 -23.54
C THR A 95 -27.34 -11.01 -22.20
N ILE A 96 -27.48 -11.84 -21.17
CA ILE A 96 -26.83 -11.62 -19.86
C ILE A 96 -25.31 -11.56 -20.01
N ALA A 97 -24.69 -12.51 -20.72
CA ALA A 97 -23.25 -12.51 -20.95
C ALA A 97 -22.77 -11.27 -21.72
N LEU A 98 -23.53 -10.82 -22.73
CA LEU A 98 -23.23 -9.61 -23.50
C LEU A 98 -23.36 -8.33 -22.67
N VAL A 99 -24.42 -8.22 -21.85
CA VAL A 99 -24.63 -7.09 -20.96
C VAL A 99 -23.53 -7.04 -19.90
N ALA A 100 -23.18 -8.18 -19.30
CA ALA A 100 -22.09 -8.27 -18.33
C ALA A 100 -20.73 -7.92 -18.97
N ALA A 101 -20.46 -8.43 -20.17
CA ALA A 101 -19.23 -8.11 -20.91
C ALA A 101 -19.14 -6.61 -21.24
N LEU A 102 -20.24 -6.02 -21.71
CA LEU A 102 -20.29 -4.60 -22.05
C LEU A 102 -20.14 -3.74 -20.79
N ALA A 103 -20.80 -4.10 -19.69
CA ALA A 103 -20.69 -3.37 -18.43
C ALA A 103 -19.27 -3.42 -17.85
N LEU A 104 -18.63 -4.60 -17.84
CA LEU A 104 -17.23 -4.72 -17.40
C LEU A 104 -16.30 -3.93 -18.32
N ALA A 105 -16.50 -4.01 -19.63
CA ALA A 105 -15.67 -3.30 -20.60
C ALA A 105 -15.85 -1.78 -20.54
N THR A 106 -17.06 -1.26 -20.34
CA THR A 106 -17.29 0.19 -20.24
C THR A 106 -16.68 0.77 -18.96
N VAL A 107 -16.83 0.08 -17.82
CA VAL A 107 -16.20 0.49 -16.58
C VAL A 107 -14.68 0.45 -16.72
N ALA A 108 -14.11 -0.65 -17.24
CA ALA A 108 -12.67 -0.76 -17.46
C ALA A 108 -12.15 0.32 -18.42
N ALA A 109 -12.84 0.57 -19.54
CA ALA A 109 -12.51 1.60 -20.50
C ALA A 109 -12.52 3.01 -19.87
N TYR A 110 -13.53 3.32 -19.05
CA TYR A 110 -13.58 4.60 -18.33
C TYR A 110 -12.36 4.81 -17.43
N PHE A 111 -12.05 3.83 -16.57
CA PHE A 111 -10.89 3.93 -15.67
C PHE A 111 -9.56 3.97 -16.42
N SER A 112 -9.46 3.25 -17.53
CA SER A 112 -8.26 3.21 -18.36
C SER A 112 -8.00 4.51 -19.10
N VAL A 113 -9.02 5.06 -19.76
CA VAL A 113 -8.95 6.33 -20.49
C VAL A 113 -8.59 7.46 -19.53
N ALA A 114 -9.19 7.49 -18.35
CA ALA A 114 -8.85 8.45 -17.30
C ALA A 114 -7.42 8.27 -16.78
N GLY A 115 -6.99 7.03 -16.51
CA GLY A 115 -5.64 6.78 -16.00
C GLY A 115 -4.53 7.03 -17.03
N MET A 116 -4.78 6.77 -18.32
CA MET A 116 -3.84 7.12 -19.38
C MET A 116 -3.67 8.63 -19.52
N ALA A 117 -4.73 9.42 -19.32
CA ALA A 117 -4.64 10.88 -19.32
C ALA A 117 -3.76 11.42 -18.19
N GLU A 118 -3.69 10.72 -17.05
CA GLU A 118 -2.80 11.08 -15.94
C GLU A 118 -1.35 10.68 -16.15
N ILE A 119 -1.10 9.57 -16.84
CA ILE A 119 0.26 9.13 -17.17
C ILE A 119 0.92 10.10 -18.16
N PHE A 120 0.15 10.75 -19.04
CA PHE A 120 0.64 11.65 -20.09
C PHE A 120 0.02 13.06 -19.99
N PRO A 121 0.49 13.91 -19.06
CA PRO A 121 -0.11 15.23 -18.81
C PRO A 121 0.08 16.25 -19.93
N GLY A 122 0.92 15.97 -20.94
CA GLY A 122 1.24 16.91 -22.02
C GLY A 122 0.08 17.17 -23.00
N ASP A 123 -0.74 16.16 -23.31
CA ASP A 123 -1.94 16.27 -24.14
C ASP A 123 -2.96 15.19 -23.79
N PRO A 124 -3.78 15.40 -22.74
CA PRO A 124 -4.69 14.38 -22.23
C PRO A 124 -5.81 14.05 -23.23
N VAL A 125 -6.25 15.01 -24.04
CA VAL A 125 -7.39 14.81 -24.96
C VAL A 125 -7.00 13.84 -26.08
N ALA A 126 -5.82 14.02 -26.68
CA ALA A 126 -5.34 13.12 -27.72
C ALA A 126 -5.16 11.68 -27.19
N VAL A 127 -4.60 11.54 -25.99
CA VAL A 127 -4.41 10.22 -25.35
C VAL A 127 -5.74 9.56 -25.02
N MET A 128 -6.74 10.32 -24.56
CA MET A 128 -8.08 9.78 -24.31
C MET A 128 -8.75 9.25 -25.58
N VAL A 129 -8.65 9.98 -26.69
CA VAL A 129 -9.21 9.55 -27.99
C VAL A 129 -8.52 8.28 -28.48
N LEU A 130 -7.20 8.21 -28.36
CA LEU A 130 -6.42 7.01 -28.69
C LEU A 130 -6.84 5.81 -27.83
N ALA A 131 -6.92 5.98 -26.51
CA ALA A 131 -7.31 4.91 -25.60
C ALA A 131 -8.74 4.42 -25.86
N ALA A 132 -9.68 5.34 -26.13
CA ALA A 132 -11.07 4.99 -26.44
C ALA A 132 -11.18 4.20 -27.76
N THR A 133 -10.44 4.58 -28.80
CA THR A 133 -10.43 3.87 -30.09
C THR A 133 -9.79 2.48 -29.96
N MET A 134 -8.72 2.35 -29.16
CA MET A 134 -8.09 1.07 -28.85
C MET A 134 -9.03 0.11 -28.12
N GLU A 135 -9.81 0.61 -27.14
CA GLU A 135 -10.80 -0.19 -26.42
C GLU A 135 -11.92 -0.72 -27.33
N ALA A 136 -12.47 0.15 -28.18
CA ALA A 136 -13.46 -0.26 -29.17
C ALA A 136 -12.88 -1.32 -30.13
N GLY A 137 -11.65 -1.11 -30.62
CA GLY A 137 -10.96 -2.03 -31.50
C GLY A 137 -10.76 -3.42 -30.88
N LYS A 138 -10.37 -3.48 -29.60
CA LYS A 138 -10.17 -4.73 -28.85
C LYS A 138 -11.43 -5.61 -28.84
N LEU A 139 -12.59 -5.03 -28.54
CA LEU A 139 -13.87 -5.76 -28.49
C LEU A 139 -14.33 -6.22 -29.87
N VAL A 140 -14.14 -5.39 -30.91
CA VAL A 140 -14.46 -5.74 -32.29
C VAL A 140 -13.61 -6.92 -32.75
N ILE A 141 -12.29 -6.88 -32.49
CA ILE A 141 -11.37 -7.98 -32.83
C ILE A 141 -11.75 -9.26 -32.06
N ALA A 142 -12.01 -9.17 -30.75
CA ALA A 142 -12.39 -10.30 -29.94
C ALA A 142 -13.71 -10.95 -30.41
N GLY A 143 -14.73 -10.14 -30.67
CA GLY A 143 -16.02 -10.60 -31.18
C GLY A 143 -15.91 -11.22 -32.58
N TRP A 144 -15.14 -10.60 -33.48
CA TRP A 144 -14.90 -11.12 -34.82
C TRP A 144 -14.13 -12.44 -34.80
N LEU A 145 -13.08 -12.52 -33.99
CA LEU A 145 -12.24 -13.71 -33.83
C LEU A 145 -13.05 -14.89 -33.28
N ALA A 146 -13.95 -14.64 -32.31
CA ALA A 146 -14.89 -15.65 -31.82
C ALA A 146 -15.87 -16.12 -32.92
N ALA A 147 -16.45 -15.17 -33.67
CA ALA A 147 -17.39 -15.46 -34.75
C ALA A 147 -16.75 -16.18 -35.94
N HIS A 148 -15.43 -16.05 -36.16
CA HIS A 148 -14.72 -16.65 -37.28
C HIS A 148 -13.68 -17.69 -36.90
N TRP A 149 -13.64 -18.12 -35.63
CA TRP A 149 -12.61 -19.02 -35.09
C TRP A 149 -12.22 -20.15 -36.05
N ARG A 150 -13.17 -21.00 -36.45
CA ARG A 150 -12.91 -22.16 -37.35
C ARG A 150 -12.43 -21.81 -38.76
N ARG A 151 -12.77 -20.62 -39.29
CA ARG A 151 -12.41 -20.20 -40.66
C ARG A 151 -11.03 -19.56 -40.76
N THR A 152 -10.48 -19.06 -39.65
CA THR A 152 -9.22 -18.31 -39.64
C THR A 152 -8.01 -19.24 -39.58
N ASN A 153 -6.99 -19.00 -40.41
CA ASN A 153 -5.72 -19.74 -40.36
C ASN A 153 -4.99 -19.53 -39.02
N TRP A 154 -4.24 -20.54 -38.57
CA TRP A 154 -3.58 -20.53 -37.25
C TRP A 154 -2.65 -19.31 -37.05
N LYS A 155 -1.91 -18.91 -38.10
CA LYS A 155 -1.06 -17.70 -38.10
C LYS A 155 -1.85 -16.40 -37.85
N MET A 156 -3.02 -16.26 -38.47
CA MET A 156 -3.87 -15.07 -38.28
C MET A 156 -4.54 -15.09 -36.90
N ARG A 157 -4.90 -16.28 -36.39
CA ARG A 157 -5.44 -16.41 -35.02
C ARG A 157 -4.41 -15.94 -33.98
N SER A 158 -3.16 -16.41 -34.07
CA SER A 158 -2.12 -16.01 -33.11
C SER A 158 -1.86 -14.51 -33.13
N VAL A 159 -1.85 -13.87 -34.31
CA VAL A 159 -1.69 -12.41 -34.44
C VAL A 159 -2.86 -11.67 -33.78
N MET A 160 -4.11 -12.08 -34.04
CA MET A 160 -5.28 -11.43 -33.45
C MET A 160 -5.32 -11.60 -31.92
N VAL A 161 -4.97 -12.80 -31.42
CA VAL A 161 -4.85 -13.04 -29.97
C VAL A 161 -3.77 -12.18 -29.35
N ALA A 162 -2.60 -12.09 -29.99
CA ALA A 162 -1.49 -11.26 -29.50
C ALA A 162 -1.86 -9.76 -29.48
N LEU A 163 -2.55 -9.27 -30.51
CA LEU A 163 -3.04 -7.88 -30.55
C LEU A 163 -4.05 -7.60 -29.45
N VAL A 164 -5.04 -8.48 -29.26
CA VAL A 164 -6.04 -8.35 -28.18
C VAL A 164 -5.37 -8.41 -26.81
N ALA A 165 -4.40 -9.31 -26.61
CA ALA A 165 -3.65 -9.41 -25.36
C ALA A 165 -2.80 -8.16 -25.10
N GLY A 166 -2.14 -7.61 -26.12
CA GLY A 166 -1.39 -6.36 -26.02
C GLY A 166 -2.28 -5.17 -25.68
N LEU A 167 -3.43 -5.04 -26.36
CA LEU A 167 -4.44 -4.03 -26.06
C LEU A 167 -4.97 -4.16 -24.62
N ALA A 168 -5.22 -5.38 -24.16
CA ALA A 168 -5.63 -5.64 -22.78
C ALA A 168 -4.57 -5.26 -21.74
N LEU A 169 -3.28 -5.48 -22.04
CA LEU A 169 -2.18 -5.06 -21.18
C LEU A 169 -2.07 -3.53 -21.09
N ILE A 170 -2.24 -2.82 -22.21
CA ILE A 170 -2.24 -1.36 -22.22
C ILE A 170 -3.44 -0.82 -21.42
N ASN A 171 -4.62 -1.42 -21.61
CA ASN A 171 -5.80 -1.07 -20.82
C ASN A 171 -5.57 -1.29 -19.32
N ALA A 172 -4.93 -2.40 -18.97
CA ALA A 172 -4.58 -2.71 -17.59
C ALA A 172 -3.61 -1.67 -17.01
N ALA A 173 -2.63 -1.19 -17.79
CA ALA A 173 -1.75 -0.12 -17.37
C ALA A 173 -2.51 1.20 -17.12
N GLY A 174 -3.50 1.53 -17.97
CA GLY A 174 -4.37 2.68 -17.79
C GLY A 174 -5.18 2.60 -16.49
N VAL A 175 -5.92 1.49 -16.29
CA VAL A 175 -6.72 1.29 -15.05
C VAL A 175 -5.82 1.29 -13.82
N PHE A 176 -4.64 0.67 -13.91
CA PHE A 176 -3.64 0.69 -12.84
C PHE A 176 -3.22 2.13 -12.50
N GLY A 177 -2.95 2.97 -13.51
CA GLY A 177 -2.60 4.38 -13.30
C GLY A 177 -3.64 5.11 -12.44
N LYS A 178 -4.93 5.00 -12.82
CA LYS A 178 -6.01 5.67 -12.10
C LYS A 178 -6.25 5.13 -10.69
N LEU A 179 -6.17 3.81 -10.51
CA LEU A 179 -6.36 3.18 -9.21
C LEU A 179 -5.20 3.47 -8.25
N VAL A 180 -3.97 3.51 -8.77
CA VAL A 180 -2.80 3.91 -7.99
C VAL A 180 -2.90 5.37 -7.60
N GLU A 181 -3.32 6.26 -8.50
CA GLU A 181 -3.56 7.66 -8.15
C GLU A 181 -4.64 7.77 -7.06
N ALA A 182 -5.80 7.13 -7.23
CA ALA A 182 -6.88 7.18 -6.23
C ALA A 182 -6.46 6.66 -4.84
N HIS A 183 -5.61 5.63 -4.79
CA HIS A 183 -5.15 5.07 -3.52
C HIS A 183 -3.97 5.84 -2.92
N VAL A 184 -2.97 6.18 -3.73
CA VAL A 184 -1.75 6.86 -3.29
C VAL A 184 -2.04 8.32 -2.98
N SER A 185 -2.83 9.03 -3.78
CA SER A 185 -3.13 10.45 -3.54
C SER A 185 -3.84 10.65 -2.19
N VAL A 186 -4.86 9.87 -1.88
CA VAL A 186 -5.63 10.00 -0.64
C VAL A 186 -4.78 9.58 0.56
N ALA A 187 -4.11 8.42 0.48
CA ALA A 187 -3.33 7.91 1.59
C ALA A 187 -2.03 8.71 1.83
N ALA A 188 -1.42 9.24 0.77
CA ALA A 188 -0.22 10.08 0.89
C ALA A 188 -0.56 11.50 1.34
N THR A 189 -1.63 12.12 0.85
CA THR A 189 -2.03 13.48 1.26
C THR A 189 -2.48 13.52 2.73
N ALA A 190 -3.21 12.50 3.19
CA ALA A 190 -3.58 12.39 4.60
C ALA A 190 -2.35 12.19 5.49
N ARG A 191 -1.39 11.34 5.07
CA ARG A 191 -0.13 11.11 5.83
C ARG A 191 0.79 12.33 5.81
N SER A 192 0.96 12.99 4.67
CA SER A 192 1.85 14.15 4.55
C SER A 192 1.34 15.33 5.37
N GLY A 193 0.04 15.64 5.32
CA GLY A 193 -0.55 16.73 6.09
C GLY A 193 -0.42 16.53 7.61
N VAL A 194 -0.61 15.30 8.11
CA VAL A 194 -0.40 14.99 9.54
C VAL A 194 1.08 15.05 9.91
N THR A 195 1.97 14.56 9.04
CA THR A 195 3.42 14.58 9.29
C THR A 195 3.96 16.00 9.33
N GLU A 196 3.57 16.86 8.39
CA GLU A 196 3.95 18.28 8.36
C GLU A 196 3.49 19.02 9.63
N ARG A 197 2.25 18.75 10.09
CA ARG A 197 1.74 19.32 11.34
C ARG A 197 2.52 18.84 12.57
N ILE A 198 2.93 17.57 12.60
CA ILE A 198 3.77 17.03 13.67
C ILE A 198 5.15 17.69 13.65
N GLU A 199 5.78 17.83 12.48
CA GLU A 199 7.08 18.51 12.34
C GLU A 199 7.01 19.97 12.78
N ALA A 200 5.95 20.69 12.39
CA ALA A 200 5.72 22.06 12.85
C ALA A 200 5.52 22.15 14.37
N LEU A 201 4.81 21.18 14.97
CA LEU A 201 4.67 21.09 16.43
C LEU A 201 5.99 20.72 17.12
N ASP A 202 6.80 19.85 16.54
CA ASP A 202 8.11 19.48 17.09
C ASP A 202 9.06 20.67 17.11
N ALA A 203 9.06 21.51 16.07
CA ALA A 203 9.80 22.77 16.08
C ALA A 203 9.34 23.70 17.22
N ARG A 204 8.03 23.80 17.46
CA ARG A 204 7.46 24.62 18.56
C ARG A 204 7.80 24.04 19.94
N VAL A 205 7.70 22.72 20.11
CA VAL A 205 8.09 22.02 21.36
C VAL A 205 9.57 22.22 21.63
N SER A 206 10.43 22.08 20.62
CA SER A 206 11.87 22.30 20.75
C SER A 206 12.18 23.74 21.16
N ALA A 207 11.58 24.74 20.49
CA ALA A 207 11.74 26.15 20.84
C ALA A 207 11.28 26.42 22.29
N GLN A 208 10.11 25.92 22.68
CA GLN A 208 9.57 26.14 24.01
C GLN A 208 10.37 25.43 25.10
N SER A 209 10.90 24.25 24.82
CA SER A 209 11.80 23.53 25.75
C SER A 209 13.09 24.32 26.01
N SER A 210 13.62 25.00 25.00
CA SER A 210 14.78 25.88 25.13
C SER A 210 14.47 27.09 26.01
N VAL A 211 13.28 27.70 25.86
CA VAL A 211 12.82 28.80 26.73
C VAL A 211 12.72 28.35 28.19
N VAL A 212 12.12 27.18 28.45
CA VAL A 212 12.04 26.63 29.81
C VAL A 212 13.43 26.35 30.38
N ALA A 213 14.36 25.84 29.57
CA ALA A 213 15.74 25.60 29.98
C ALA A 213 16.49 26.90 30.31
N ASP A 214 16.35 27.96 29.51
CA ASP A 214 16.94 29.27 29.78
C ASP A 214 16.42 29.86 31.10
N LEU A 215 15.10 29.87 31.30
CA LEU A 215 14.50 30.34 32.55
C LEU A 215 14.99 29.54 33.76
N THR A 216 15.12 28.22 33.63
CA THR A 216 15.65 27.34 34.68
C THR A 216 17.11 27.68 35.00
N ASN A 217 17.94 27.93 33.99
CA ASN A 217 19.32 28.32 34.17
C ASN A 217 19.48 29.68 34.86
N ARG A 218 18.63 30.67 34.50
CA ARG A 218 18.61 32.00 35.14
C ARG A 218 18.23 31.91 36.61
N ILE A 219 17.19 31.15 36.95
CA ILE A 219 16.79 30.91 38.36
C ILE A 219 17.95 30.25 39.13
N ALA A 220 18.55 29.20 38.55
CA ALA A 220 19.68 28.50 39.17
C ALA A 220 20.94 29.38 39.34
N GLN A 221 21.10 30.45 38.55
CA GLN A 221 22.19 31.40 38.70
C GLN A 221 21.97 32.33 39.90
N ILE A 222 20.73 32.79 40.10
CA ILE A 222 20.31 33.56 41.28
C ILE A 222 20.56 32.72 42.54
N ASP A 223 20.09 31.47 42.56
CA ASP A 223 20.26 30.57 43.71
C ASP A 223 21.76 30.35 44.04
N ARG A 224 22.59 30.11 43.01
CA ARG A 224 24.05 29.97 43.19
C ARG A 224 24.72 31.24 43.74
N ALA A 225 24.28 32.42 43.33
CA ALA A 225 24.82 33.69 43.83
C ALA A 225 24.48 33.89 45.31
N VAL A 226 23.26 33.52 45.72
CA VAL A 226 22.80 33.54 47.11
C VAL A 226 23.59 32.52 47.95
N ASP A 227 23.73 31.28 47.48
CA ASP A 227 24.46 30.22 48.19
C ASP A 227 25.95 30.56 48.40
N GLU A 228 26.62 31.09 47.38
CA GLU A 228 28.03 31.47 47.47
C GLU A 228 28.25 32.64 48.45
N SER A 229 27.30 33.58 48.51
CA SER A 229 27.36 34.68 49.48
C SER A 229 27.14 34.21 50.93
N THR A 230 26.30 33.19 51.12
CA THR A 230 26.03 32.54 52.40
C THR A 230 27.25 31.72 52.86
N ARG A 231 27.86 30.94 51.97
CA ARG A 231 29.04 30.11 52.25
C ARG A 231 30.26 30.94 52.68
N ARG A 232 30.42 32.16 52.15
CA ARG A 232 31.49 33.09 52.53
C ARG A 232 31.23 33.83 53.86
N GLY A 233 30.19 33.46 54.61
CA GLY A 233 29.87 34.05 55.92
C GLY A 233 29.33 35.47 55.87
N ARG A 234 28.98 36.00 54.70
CA ARG A 234 28.46 37.37 54.54
C ARG A 234 26.94 37.40 54.64
N VAL A 235 26.43 37.06 55.83
CA VAL A 235 24.99 36.89 56.09
C VAL A 235 24.17 38.13 55.69
N THR A 236 24.61 39.34 56.05
CA THR A 236 23.91 40.59 55.68
C THR A 236 23.87 40.82 54.17
N ARG A 237 24.94 40.46 53.44
CA ARG A 237 25.00 40.58 51.98
C ARG A 237 24.11 39.53 51.30
N ALA A 238 24.09 38.31 51.83
CA ALA A 238 23.21 37.24 51.36
C ALA A 238 21.74 37.60 51.55
N ILE A 239 21.37 38.15 52.71
CA ILE A 239 20.01 38.61 53.00
C ILE A 239 19.60 39.73 52.05
N ASN A 240 20.46 40.74 51.83
CA ASN A 240 20.14 41.86 50.94
C ASN A 240 20.00 41.44 49.47
N ILE A 241 20.83 40.49 48.99
CA ILE A 241 20.70 39.93 47.64
C ILE A 241 19.41 39.11 47.54
N ALA A 242 19.15 38.23 48.51
CA ALA A 242 17.96 37.40 48.53
C ALA A 242 16.66 38.22 48.64
N THR A 243 16.63 39.34 49.37
CA THR A 243 15.45 40.20 49.45
C THR A 243 15.27 41.07 48.20
N HIS A 244 16.36 41.58 47.62
CA HIS A 244 16.29 42.41 46.42
C HIS A 244 15.92 41.60 45.16
N GLU A 245 16.35 40.34 45.06
CA GLU A 245 16.10 39.50 43.88
C GLU A 245 14.86 38.61 43.98
N ARG A 246 14.18 38.58 45.14
CA ARG A 246 12.94 37.78 45.36
C ARG A 246 11.86 38.08 44.33
N ALA A 247 11.54 39.35 44.10
CA ALA A 247 10.51 39.73 43.13
C ALA A 247 10.88 39.34 41.70
N THR A 248 12.18 39.44 41.34
CA THR A 248 12.71 39.01 40.04
C THR A 248 12.63 37.49 39.89
N ARG A 249 12.99 36.74 40.94
CA ARG A 249 12.94 35.28 40.98
C ARG A 249 11.50 34.76 40.89
N ASP A 250 10.58 35.31 41.66
CA ASP A 250 9.16 34.96 41.62
C ASP A 250 8.54 35.27 40.24
N GLY A 251 8.97 36.37 39.61
CA GLY A 251 8.62 36.70 38.23
C GLY A 251 9.13 35.68 37.21
N LEU A 252 10.40 35.25 37.32
CA LEU A 252 10.99 34.21 36.48
C LEU A 252 10.33 32.84 36.71
N ASP A 253 10.01 32.50 37.95
CA ASP A 253 9.30 31.26 38.30
C ASP A 253 7.89 31.25 37.70
N THR A 254 7.18 32.37 37.74
CA THR A 254 5.87 32.53 37.10
C THR A 254 5.99 32.36 35.58
N GLN A 255 6.96 33.02 34.95
CA GLN A 255 7.23 32.85 33.51
C GLN A 255 7.57 31.41 33.15
N ARG A 256 8.36 30.72 33.98
CA ARG A 256 8.69 29.30 33.80
C ARG A 256 7.44 28.43 33.89
N GLN A 257 6.56 28.68 34.85
CA GLN A 257 5.30 27.94 34.99
C GLN A 257 4.41 28.13 33.75
N THR A 258 4.26 29.36 33.25
CA THR A 258 3.51 29.64 32.01
C THR A 258 4.16 28.97 30.79
N ALA A 259 5.48 29.04 30.66
CA ALA A 259 6.23 28.39 29.58
C ALA A 259 6.13 26.85 29.64
N THR A 260 6.08 26.28 30.84
CA THR A 260 5.90 24.84 31.04
C THR A 260 4.47 24.40 30.72
N ALA A 261 3.46 25.16 31.13
CA ALA A 261 2.06 24.87 30.81
C ALA A 261 1.81 24.88 29.28
N THR A 262 2.40 25.85 28.58
CA THR A 262 2.35 25.92 27.11
C THR A 262 3.11 24.77 26.45
N LEU A 263 4.28 24.37 26.97
CA LEU A 263 5.02 23.19 26.48
C LEU A 263 4.17 21.91 26.61
N VAL A 264 3.53 21.69 27.75
CA VAL A 264 2.64 20.53 27.98
C VAL A 264 1.45 20.55 27.02
N GLY A 265 0.86 21.73 26.78
CA GLY A 265 -0.22 21.89 25.79
C GLY A 265 0.21 21.50 24.37
N LEU A 266 1.39 21.95 23.93
CA LEU A 266 1.95 21.59 22.62
C LEU A 266 2.27 20.09 22.53
N GLN A 267 2.82 19.50 23.60
CA GLN A 267 3.08 18.06 23.67
C GLN A 267 1.80 17.23 23.61
N ALA A 268 0.72 17.67 24.26
CA ALA A 268 -0.58 17.01 24.19
C ALA A 268 -1.18 17.05 22.77
N GLN A 269 -1.09 18.21 22.09
CA GLN A 269 -1.51 18.33 20.69
C GLN A 269 -0.70 17.42 19.76
N ARG A 270 0.62 17.35 19.97
CA ARG A 270 1.50 16.44 19.23
C ARG A 270 1.13 14.98 19.47
N ALA A 271 0.87 14.58 20.71
CA ALA A 271 0.46 13.22 21.05
C ALA A 271 -0.89 12.85 20.41
N ALA A 272 -1.84 13.78 20.34
CA ALA A 272 -3.11 13.57 19.65
C ALA A 272 -2.92 13.30 18.15
N LEU A 273 -2.12 14.13 17.46
CA LEU A 273 -1.79 13.94 16.03
C LEU A 273 -0.98 12.66 15.78
N ALA A 274 -0.06 12.31 16.68
CA ALA A 274 0.66 11.05 16.60
C ALA A 274 -0.28 9.84 16.75
N GLY A 275 -1.28 9.94 17.64
CA GLY A 275 -2.35 8.94 17.77
C GLY A 275 -3.20 8.80 16.50
N GLU A 276 -3.54 9.92 15.86
CA GLU A 276 -4.25 9.92 14.57
C GLU A 276 -3.43 9.26 13.47
N ARG A 277 -2.13 9.57 13.36
CA ARG A 277 -1.21 8.89 12.44
C ARG A 277 -1.17 7.38 12.67
N SER A 278 -1.06 6.94 13.92
CA SER A 278 -1.06 5.50 14.25
C SER A 278 -2.38 4.83 13.91
N ARG A 279 -3.53 5.51 14.04
CA ARG A 279 -4.84 4.98 13.62
C ARG A 279 -4.94 4.83 12.10
N ILE A 280 -4.42 5.79 11.34
CA ILE A 280 -4.34 5.73 9.87
C ILE A 280 -3.44 4.58 9.41
N GLU A 281 -2.36 4.31 10.13
CA GLU A 281 -1.46 3.20 9.82
C GLU A 281 -2.05 1.83 10.21
N ALA A 282 -2.77 1.76 11.34
CA ALA A 282 -3.44 0.55 11.79
C ALA A 282 -4.60 0.12 10.87
N SER A 283 -5.33 1.07 10.25
CA SER A 283 -6.39 0.75 9.29
C SER A 283 -5.85 0.12 7.99
N ALA A 284 -4.55 0.26 7.72
CA ALA A 284 -3.86 -0.43 6.63
C ALA A 284 -3.43 -1.87 6.99
N GLY A 285 -3.85 -2.42 8.15
CA GLY A 285 -3.45 -3.74 8.65
C GLY A 285 -3.53 -4.88 7.61
N PRO A 286 -4.64 -5.09 6.89
CA PRO A 286 -4.73 -6.15 5.88
C PRO A 286 -3.72 -6.02 4.74
N ILE A 287 -3.38 -4.78 4.37
CA ILE A 287 -2.37 -4.48 3.34
C ILE A 287 -0.98 -4.83 3.87
N GLN A 288 -0.69 -4.54 5.14
CA GLN A 288 0.59 -4.89 5.76
C GLN A 288 0.80 -6.42 5.83
N TYR A 289 -0.26 -7.19 6.07
CA TYR A 289 -0.19 -8.65 6.01
C TYR A 289 0.14 -9.16 4.59
N LEU A 290 -0.51 -8.61 3.56
CA LEU A 290 -0.18 -8.93 2.17
C LEU A 290 1.26 -8.53 1.82
N ALA A 291 1.73 -7.39 2.34
CA ALA A 291 3.10 -6.92 2.17
C ALA A 291 4.12 -7.90 2.76
N MET A 292 3.86 -8.39 3.98
CA MET A 292 4.71 -9.39 4.62
C MET A 292 4.71 -10.73 3.87
N MET A 293 3.57 -11.16 3.34
CA MET A 293 3.46 -12.40 2.55
C MET A 293 4.23 -12.33 1.23
N VAL A 294 4.25 -11.16 0.58
CA VAL A 294 4.95 -10.93 -0.70
C VAL A 294 6.40 -10.50 -0.49
N GLY A 295 6.81 -10.18 0.75
CA GLY A 295 8.15 -9.67 1.05
C GLY A 295 8.42 -8.28 0.47
N ALA A 296 7.37 -7.49 0.23
CA ALA A 296 7.44 -6.17 -0.39
C ALA A 296 6.97 -5.06 0.57
N ALA A 297 7.28 -3.81 0.25
CA ALA A 297 6.68 -2.67 0.97
C ALA A 297 5.16 -2.66 0.78
N PRO A 298 4.36 -2.19 1.75
CA PRO A 298 2.90 -2.20 1.66
C PRO A 298 2.37 -1.45 0.44
N GLU A 299 3.01 -0.35 0.05
CA GLU A 299 2.68 0.37 -1.19
C GLU A 299 2.91 -0.48 -2.44
N ALA A 300 3.96 -1.30 -2.47
CA ALA A 300 4.22 -2.23 -3.56
C ALA A 300 3.22 -3.38 -3.56
N ALA A 301 2.84 -3.91 -2.40
CA ALA A 301 1.84 -4.96 -2.28
C ALA A 301 0.47 -4.52 -2.80
N VAL A 302 0.03 -3.30 -2.48
CA VAL A 302 -1.19 -2.73 -3.05
C VAL A 302 -1.09 -2.60 -4.57
N ARG A 303 0.05 -2.12 -5.09
CA ARG A 303 0.26 -2.03 -6.53
C ARG A 303 0.18 -3.39 -7.22
N TRP A 304 0.78 -4.43 -6.64
CA TRP A 304 0.67 -5.80 -7.15
C TRP A 304 -0.76 -6.36 -7.06
N LEU A 305 -1.49 -6.07 -5.99
CA LEU A 305 -2.89 -6.46 -5.83
C LEU A 305 -3.79 -5.79 -6.87
N ILE A 306 -3.64 -4.47 -7.05
CA ILE A 306 -4.35 -3.71 -8.09
C ILE A 306 -4.00 -4.27 -9.46
N LEU A 307 -2.72 -4.49 -9.74
CA LEU A 307 -2.26 -5.06 -11.01
C LEU A 307 -2.92 -6.43 -11.27
N LEU A 308 -2.96 -7.30 -10.26
CA LEU A 308 -3.59 -8.61 -10.36
C LEU A 308 -5.11 -8.51 -10.61
N MET A 309 -5.81 -7.63 -9.88
CA MET A 309 -7.24 -7.43 -10.04
C MET A 309 -7.59 -6.90 -11.43
N VAL A 310 -6.83 -5.92 -11.92
CA VAL A 310 -6.99 -5.34 -13.25
C VAL A 310 -6.64 -6.35 -14.34
N LEU A 311 -5.57 -7.14 -14.17
CA LEU A 311 -5.17 -8.18 -15.10
C LEU A 311 -6.24 -9.29 -15.22
N CYS A 312 -7.09 -9.50 -14.22
CA CYS A 312 -8.19 -10.45 -14.30
C CYS A 312 -9.46 -9.89 -14.98
N CYS A 313 -9.73 -8.58 -14.85
CA CYS A 313 -10.96 -7.97 -15.37
C CYS A 313 -11.05 -7.99 -16.91
N ASP A 314 -9.97 -7.63 -17.60
CA ASP A 314 -9.96 -7.57 -19.07
C ASP A 314 -10.14 -8.94 -19.73
N PRO A 315 -9.39 -9.99 -19.32
CA PRO A 315 -9.63 -11.35 -19.79
C PRO A 315 -11.03 -11.86 -19.48
N ALA A 316 -11.63 -11.48 -18.34
CA ALA A 316 -13.01 -11.84 -18.02
C ALA A 316 -14.02 -11.20 -19.00
N ALA A 317 -13.86 -9.91 -19.31
CA ALA A 317 -14.69 -9.24 -20.30
C ALA A 317 -14.53 -9.88 -21.70
N ILE A 318 -13.29 -10.15 -22.12
CA ILE A 318 -13.00 -10.83 -23.38
C ILE A 318 -13.62 -12.23 -23.40
N ALA A 319 -13.46 -13.03 -22.35
CA ALA A 319 -14.04 -14.37 -22.26
C ALA A 319 -15.57 -14.34 -22.39
N LEU A 320 -16.24 -13.38 -21.73
CA LEU A 320 -17.70 -13.20 -21.85
C LEU A 320 -18.11 -12.77 -23.28
N THR A 321 -17.37 -11.86 -23.92
CA THR A 321 -17.64 -11.51 -25.33
C THR A 321 -17.47 -12.70 -26.27
N VAL A 322 -16.44 -13.51 -26.06
CA VAL A 322 -16.17 -14.72 -26.85
C VAL A 322 -17.28 -15.74 -26.64
N ALA A 323 -17.69 -15.99 -25.40
CA ALA A 323 -18.77 -16.92 -25.07
C ALA A 323 -20.10 -16.52 -25.72
N ALA A 324 -20.45 -15.23 -25.65
CA ALA A 324 -21.67 -14.70 -26.27
C ALA A 324 -21.61 -14.71 -27.81
N ALA A 325 -20.41 -14.58 -28.40
CA ALA A 325 -20.20 -14.67 -29.84
C ALA A 325 -20.19 -16.13 -30.35
N SER A 326 -19.71 -17.08 -29.56
CA SER A 326 -19.69 -18.50 -29.92
C SER A 326 -21.07 -19.16 -29.86
N SER A 327 -21.96 -18.71 -28.96
CA SER A 327 -23.33 -19.26 -28.86
C SER A 327 -24.26 -18.86 -30.01
N ARG A 328 -23.80 -18.00 -30.94
CA ARG A 328 -24.51 -17.63 -32.17
C ARG A 328 -24.52 -18.72 -33.25
N ARG A 329 -23.92 -19.88 -32.99
CA ARG A 329 -23.76 -20.97 -33.94
C ARG A 329 -24.54 -22.21 -33.55
#